data_AF-A0A0R1F4I5-F1
#
_entry.id   AF-A0A0R1F4I5-F1
#
_cell.length_a   1.000
_cell.length_b   1.000
_cell.length_c   1.000
_cell.angle_alpha   90.00
_cell.angle_beta   90.00
_cell.angle_gamma   90.00
#
_symmetry.space_group_name_H-M   'P 1'
#
loop_
_entity.id
_entity.type
_entity.pdbx_description
1 polymer ?
#
loop_
_entity_poly.entity_id
_entity_poly.type
_entity_poly.pdbx_seq_one_letter_code
_entity_poly.pdbx_strand_id
1 'polypeptide(L)' 'MMVVAQAGRKKVTRRKGILHETYPSVFVVDLDQDENAFERVSYSYADLLTKTIKIEFDDDKQTAAS' A
#
# COMPACT_ATOMS: atom_id res chain seq x y z
N MET A 1 -2.52 1.90 6.95
CA MET A 1 -1.69 2.16 5.76
C MET A 1 -2.58 2.28 4.53
N MET A 2 -2.37 3.33 3.75
CA MET A 2 -3.12 3.62 2.52
C MET A 2 -2.22 3.44 1.30
N VAL A 3 -2.65 2.63 0.34
CA VAL A 3 -1.98 2.42 -0.94
C VAL A 3 -2.69 3.24 -2.01
N VAL A 4 -1.91 4.08 -2.68
CA VAL A 4 -2.35 4.92 -3.80
C VAL A 4 -1.65 4.42 -5.06
N ALA A 5 -2.39 3.90 -6.04
CA ALA A 5 -1.82 3.30 -7.25
C ALA A 5 -2.37 3.94 -8.54
N GLN A 6 -1.52 4.07 -9.56
CA GLN A 6 -1.95 4.47 -10.90
C GLN A 6 -2.67 3.30 -11.57
N ALA A 7 -3.98 3.42 -11.79
CA ALA A 7 -4.82 2.39 -12.42
C ALA A 7 -5.06 2.64 -13.91
N GLY A 8 -4.38 3.63 -14.51
CA GLY A 8 -4.47 3.98 -15.92
C GLY A 8 -4.24 5.47 -16.19
N ARG A 9 -4.50 5.92 -17.42
CA ARG A 9 -4.32 7.33 -17.81
C ARG A 9 -5.26 8.22 -17.01
N LYS A 10 -4.69 9.07 -16.14
CA LYS A 10 -5.41 9.98 -15.23
C LYS A 10 -6.32 9.28 -14.19
N LYS A 11 -6.16 7.98 -13.95
CA LYS A 11 -6.95 7.25 -12.94
C LYS A 11 -6.04 6.77 -11.81
N VAL A 12 -6.43 7.12 -10.58
CA VAL A 12 -5.74 6.72 -9.35
C VAL A 12 -6.72 5.95 -8.47
N THR A 13 -6.26 4.85 -7.89
CA THR A 13 -6.99 4.10 -6.85
C THR A 13 -6.39 4.36 -5.50
N ARG A 14 -7.23 4.29 -4.47
CA ARG A 14 -6.94 4.63 -3.09
C ARG A 14 -7.55 3.54 -2.23
N ARG A 15 -6.74 2.68 -1.64
CA ARG A 15 -7.20 1.50 -0.88
C ARG A 15 -6.44 1.38 0.43
N LYS A 16 -7.17 1.06 1.49
CA LYS A 16 -6.57 0.68 2.77
C LYS A 16 -5.97 -0.72 2.62
N GLY A 17 -4.85 -0.95 3.28
CA GLY A 17 -4.26 -2.28 3.32
C GLY A 17 -3.31 -2.45 4.48
N ILE A 18 -2.93 -3.71 4.68
CA ILE A 18 -2.00 -4.14 5.72
C ILE A 18 -0.83 -4.87 5.04
N LEU A 19 0.39 -4.54 5.42
CA LEU A 19 1.58 -5.26 4.94
C LEU A 19 1.52 -6.70 5.48
N HIS A 20 1.50 -7.69 4.58
CA HIS A 20 1.42 -9.10 4.92
C HIS A 20 2.81 -9.73 5.00
N GLU A 21 3.60 -9.60 3.92
CA GLU A 21 4.92 -10.21 3.79
C GLU A 21 5.87 -9.31 2.98
N THR A 22 7.17 -9.53 3.17
CA THR A 22 8.23 -8.83 2.42
C THR A 22 9.24 -9.82 1.86
N TYR A 23 9.66 -9.58 0.63
CA TYR A 23 10.67 -10.35 -0.09
C TYR A 23 11.69 -9.40 -0.72
N PRO A 24 12.88 -9.86 -1.16
CA PRO A 24 13.91 -8.97 -1.70
C PRO A 24 13.47 -8.07 -2.87
N SER A 25 12.53 -8.53 -3.69
CA SER A 25 12.08 -7.79 -4.89
C SER A 25 10.69 -7.19 -4.79
N VAL A 26 9.84 -7.71 -3.89
CA VAL A 26 8.43 -7.35 -3.78
C VAL A 26 7.94 -7.43 -2.33
N PHE A 27 6.85 -6.75 -2.04
CA PHE A 27 6.11 -6.88 -0.79
C PHE A 27 4.63 -7.15 -1.08
N VAL A 28 3.98 -7.86 -0.17
CA VAL A 28 2.59 -8.30 -0.30
C VAL A 28 1.73 -7.47 0.65
N VAL A 29 0.64 -6.91 0.12
CA VAL A 29 -0.34 -6.15 0.89
C VAL A 29 -1.70 -6.82 0.75
N ASP A 30 -2.36 -7.05 1.88
CA ASP A 30 -3.77 -7.42 1.91
C ASP A 30 -4.59 -6.12 1.87
N LEU A 31 -5.33 -5.89 0.78
CA LEU A 31 -6.15 -4.70 0.57
C LEU A 31 -7.57 -4.92 1.07
N ASP A 32 -8.05 -4.00 1.89
CA ASP A 32 -9.39 -4.01 2.44
C ASP A 32 -10.37 -3.42 1.42
N GLN A 33 -11.46 -4.14 1.14
CA GLN A 33 -12.49 -3.74 0.20
C GLN A 33 -13.85 -3.99 0.84
N ASP A 34 -14.52 -2.92 1.25
CA ASP A 34 -15.87 -2.94 1.83
C ASP A 34 -16.98 -3.53 0.91
N GLU A 35 -16.66 -4.20 -0.21
CA GLU A 35 -17.65 -4.87 -1.06
C GLU A 35 -17.27 -6.24 -1.64
N ASN A 36 -16.04 -6.74 -1.57
CA ASN A 36 -15.71 -8.10 -2.00
C ASN A 36 -14.38 -8.58 -1.38
N ALA A 37 -14.27 -9.89 -1.15
CA ALA A 37 -13.16 -10.63 -0.54
C ALA A 37 -11.78 -9.96 -0.66
N PHE A 38 -11.07 -9.85 0.46
CA PHE A 38 -9.69 -9.36 0.59
C PHE A 38 -8.84 -9.60 -0.67
N GLU A 39 -8.42 -8.52 -1.33
CA GLU A 39 -7.58 -8.61 -2.53
C GLU A 39 -6.11 -8.56 -2.10
N ARG A 40 -5.41 -9.68 -2.26
CA ARG A 40 -3.96 -9.77 -2.01
C ARG A 40 -3.19 -9.31 -3.22
N VAL A 41 -2.37 -8.27 -3.06
CA VAL A 41 -1.61 -7.67 -4.15
C VAL A 41 -0.12 -7.57 -3.78
N SER A 42 0.74 -7.95 -4.71
CA SER A 42 2.19 -7.73 -4.60
C SER A 42 2.62 -6.47 -5.35
N TYR A 43 3.47 -5.67 -4.72
CA TYR A 43 4.11 -4.50 -5.34
C TYR A 43 5.63 -4.64 -5.27
N SER A 44 6.34 -4.09 -6.26
CA SER A 44 7.80 -4.06 -6.25
C SER A 44 8.33 -2.79 -5.57
N TYR A 45 9.57 -2.84 -5.08
CA TYR A 45 10.24 -1.61 -4.61
C TYR A 45 10.51 -0.62 -5.75
N ALA A 46 10.63 -1.11 -6.99
CA ALA A 46 10.72 -0.25 -8.15
C ALA A 46 9.44 0.59 -8.31
N ASP A 47 8.25 0.04 -8.05
CA ASP A 47 6.98 0.78 -8.15
C ASP A 47 6.91 1.97 -7.18
N LEU A 48 7.50 1.83 -5.98
CA LEU A 48 7.65 2.94 -5.03
C LEU A 48 8.64 3.97 -5.56
N LEU A 49 9.79 3.52 -6.07
CA LEU A 49 10.86 4.38 -6.55
C LEU A 49 10.46 5.17 -7.81
N THR A 50 9.72 4.54 -8.73
CA THR A 50 9.19 5.15 -9.95
C THR A 50 7.88 5.90 -9.72
N LYS A 51 7.36 5.89 -8.49
CA LYS A 51 6.10 6.55 -8.09
C LYS A 51 4.87 6.04 -8.86
N THR A 52 4.94 4.79 -9.34
CA THR A 52 3.78 4.06 -9.86
C THR A 52 2.75 3.83 -8.74
N ILE A 53 3.26 3.66 -7.51
CA ILE A 53 2.46 3.64 -6.29
C ILE A 53 3.01 4.62 -5.24
N LYS A 54 2.19 4.95 -4.26
CA LYS A 54 2.56 5.67 -3.05
C LYS A 54 1.93 4.96 -1.85
N ILE A 55 2.70 4.88 -0.76
CA ILE A 55 2.23 4.39 0.53
C ILE A 55 2.15 5.57 1.50
N GLU A 56 1.03 5.67 2.20
CA GLU A 56 0.83 6.62 3.30
C GLU A 56 0.62 5.78 4.58
N PHE A 57 1.49 5.98 5.57
CA PHE A 57 1.36 5.36 6.88
C PHE A 57 0.49 6.25 7.75
N ASP A 58 -0.43 5.64 8.50
CA ASP A 58 -1.19 6.35 9.52
C ASP A 58 -0.22 6.56 10.70
N ASP A 59 0.27 7.78 10.86
CA ASP A 59 1.21 8.15 11.93
C ASP A 59 0.45 8.14 13.27
N ASP A 60 0.40 6.99 13.93
CA ASP A 60 0.08 6.97 15.36
C ASP A 60 1.26 7.58 16.10
N LYS A 61 1.04 8.74 16.70
CA LYS A 61 1.95 9.42 17.62
C LYS A 61 2.49 8.45 18.68
N GLN A 62 3.60 7.78 18.40
CA GLN A 62 4.36 7.01 19.38
C GLN A 62 5.81 7.48 19.37
N THR A 63 5.99 8.77 19.65
CA THR A 63 7.25 9.36 20.13
C THR A 63 6.88 10.52 21.04
N ALA A 64 6.40 10.21 22.25
CA ALA A 64 6.42 11.09 23.42
C ALA A 64 5.91 10.33 24.66
N ALA A 65 6.67 9.33 25.09
CA ALA A 65 6.70 8.93 26.50
C ALA A 65 8.14 8.50 26.78
N SER A 66 8.89 9.46 27.32
CA SER A 66 10.18 9.29 27.96
C SER A 66 10.08 8.41 29.20
#